data_AF-A0A7S1RPP6-F1
#
_entry.id   AF-A0A7S1RPP6-F1
#
_cell.length_a   1.000
_cell.length_b   1.000
_cell.length_c   1.000
_cell.angle_alpha   90.00
_cell.angle_beta   90.00
_cell.angle_gamma   90.00
#
_symmetry.space_group_name_H-M   'P 1'
#
loop_
_entity.id
_entity.type
_entity.pdbx_description
1 polymer ?
#
loop_
_entity_poly.entity_id
_entity_poly.type
_entity_poly.pdbx_seq_one_letter_code
_entity_poly.pdbx_strand_id
1 'polypeptide(L)'
;EGKPVPVFERAVKQFPSSARIWTAYAEWCETQDSEQVALAVYQRCLQQVPSLDLWSSYLTFCKRYLPLEDIFRAYTRAVDLLGTDWRAGLLWAEYMALLKRAYNAQQRKENPDAEVSGKLLAEDPNPIEAARRAMKSTMRKKTETQALDISEEEFLRVGEVLKVDVPMLRSAFQRAASSAHSVLDKLWIGYEQFEKSLGNPQVAQRLLGEHMPRYVRGKAAFKELQSLCSNIDHF
;
A
#
# COMPACT_ATOMS: atom_id res chain seq x y z
N GLU A 1 41.44 -0.64 -3.08
CA GLU A 1 40.37 -0.78 -2.06
C GLU A 1 39.46 0.44 -2.19
N GLY A 2 38.12 0.43 -2.20
CA GLY A 2 37.13 -0.61 -2.37
C GLY A 2 35.96 0.00 -3.16
N LYS A 3 35.60 -0.59 -4.30
CA LYS A 3 34.42 -0.15 -5.06
C LYS A 3 33.16 -0.57 -4.26
N PRO A 4 32.12 0.28 -4.13
CA PRO A 4 30.94 -0.02 -3.32
C PRO A 4 30.19 -1.29 -3.75
N VAL A 5 30.03 -1.51 -5.07
CA VAL A 5 29.33 -2.69 -5.61
C VAL A 5 29.92 -4.01 -5.12
N PRO A 6 31.24 -4.29 -5.25
CA PRO A 6 31.85 -5.49 -4.66
C PRO A 6 31.65 -5.64 -3.15
N VAL A 7 31.52 -4.55 -2.39
CA VAL A 7 31.26 -4.61 -0.94
C VAL A 7 29.84 -5.06 -0.69
N PHE A 8 28.86 -4.46 -1.36
CA PHE A 8 27.46 -4.86 -1.26
C PHE A 8 27.23 -6.30 -1.72
N GLU A 9 27.79 -6.71 -2.86
CA GLU A 9 27.66 -8.09 -3.36
C GLU A 9 28.22 -9.12 -2.37
N ARG A 10 29.33 -8.83 -1.70
CA ARG A 10 29.84 -9.71 -0.62
C ARG A 10 28.90 -9.73 0.59
N ALA A 11 28.37 -8.58 0.98
CA ALA A 11 27.49 -8.47 2.14
C ALA A 11 26.17 -9.23 1.94
N VAL A 12 25.52 -9.08 0.78
CA VAL A 12 24.27 -9.78 0.46
C VAL A 12 24.49 -11.28 0.25
N LYS A 13 25.67 -11.69 -0.24
CA LYS A 13 26.04 -13.11 -0.31
C LYS A 13 26.22 -13.73 1.07
N GLN A 14 26.79 -12.99 2.01
CA GLN A 14 26.98 -13.45 3.39
C GLN A 14 25.68 -13.43 4.20
N PHE A 15 24.83 -12.42 3.97
CA PHE A 15 23.59 -12.18 4.72
C PHE A 15 22.38 -12.02 3.78
N PRO A 16 21.97 -13.09 3.07
CA PRO A 16 20.92 -13.02 2.05
C PRO A 16 19.53 -12.68 2.62
N SER A 17 19.29 -12.94 3.90
CA SER A 17 18.02 -12.62 4.57
C SER A 17 17.93 -11.20 5.13
N SER A 18 19.01 -10.41 5.06
CA SER A 18 19.06 -9.08 5.68
C SER A 18 18.37 -8.03 4.82
N ALA A 19 17.12 -7.72 5.15
CA ALA A 19 16.35 -6.67 4.49
C ALA A 19 17.09 -5.32 4.48
N ARG A 20 17.71 -4.94 5.61
CA ARG A 20 18.47 -3.69 5.75
C ARG A 20 19.61 -3.55 4.75
N ILE A 21 20.40 -4.62 4.55
CA ILE A 21 21.54 -4.59 3.62
C ILE A 21 21.02 -4.48 2.17
N TRP A 22 19.96 -5.24 1.84
CA TRP A 22 19.32 -5.17 0.53
C TRP A 22 18.76 -3.78 0.22
N THR A 23 18.03 -3.19 1.17
CA THR A 23 17.46 -1.84 1.04
C THR A 23 18.57 -0.81 0.85
N ALA A 24 19.63 -0.86 1.65
CA ALA A 24 20.76 0.06 1.51
C ALA A 24 21.47 -0.10 0.15
N TYR A 25 21.58 -1.33 -0.36
CA TYR A 25 22.18 -1.56 -1.67
C TYR A 25 21.31 -0.99 -2.80
N ALA A 26 20.00 -1.24 -2.77
CA ALA A 26 19.08 -0.75 -3.79
C ALA A 26 18.96 0.80 -3.76
N GLU A 27 18.83 1.40 -2.57
CA GLU A 27 18.81 2.86 -2.39
C GLU A 27 20.13 3.49 -2.87
N TRP A 28 21.27 2.84 -2.60
CA TRP A 28 22.56 3.32 -3.12
C TRP A 28 22.59 3.27 -4.66
N CYS A 29 22.13 2.18 -5.29
CA CYS A 29 22.04 2.10 -6.75
C CYS A 29 21.15 3.20 -7.35
N GLU A 30 20.05 3.54 -6.69
CA GLU A 30 19.17 4.64 -7.06
C GLU A 30 19.92 5.99 -7.03
N THR A 31 20.75 6.24 -6.01
CA THR A 31 21.56 7.48 -5.94
C THR A 31 22.62 7.63 -7.03
N GLN A 32 22.93 6.56 -7.75
CA GLN A 32 23.88 6.57 -8.86
C GLN A 32 23.16 6.71 -10.21
N ASP A 33 21.92 7.18 -10.22
CA ASP A 33 21.04 7.33 -11.40
C ASP A 33 20.95 6.04 -12.24
N SER A 34 21.10 4.89 -11.58
CA SER A 34 21.13 3.57 -12.20
C SER A 34 19.84 2.82 -11.91
N GLU A 35 18.72 3.34 -12.40
CA GLU A 35 17.36 2.84 -12.14
C GLU A 35 17.21 1.35 -12.47
N GLN A 36 17.73 0.91 -13.62
CA GLN A 36 17.68 -0.49 -14.06
C GLN A 36 18.45 -1.42 -13.11
N VAL A 37 19.58 -0.95 -12.58
CA VAL A 37 20.38 -1.72 -11.62
C VAL A 37 19.67 -1.79 -10.28
N ALA A 38 19.11 -0.66 -9.80
CA ALA A 38 18.30 -0.63 -8.59
C ALA A 38 17.10 -1.58 -8.69
N LEU A 39 16.39 -1.58 -9.81
CA LEU A 39 15.29 -2.50 -10.06
C LEU A 39 15.73 -3.96 -10.04
N ALA A 40 16.86 -4.31 -10.66
CA ALA A 40 17.40 -5.66 -10.63
C ALA A 40 17.75 -6.12 -9.21
N VAL A 41 18.32 -5.21 -8.39
CA VAL A 41 18.60 -5.49 -6.96
C VAL A 41 17.29 -5.72 -6.19
N TYR A 42 16.28 -4.88 -6.38
CA TYR A 42 14.95 -5.08 -5.78
C TYR A 42 14.33 -6.42 -6.18
N GLN A 43 14.33 -6.76 -7.46
CA GLN A 43 13.77 -8.02 -7.95
C GLN A 43 14.43 -9.24 -7.29
N ARG A 44 15.75 -9.19 -7.08
CA ARG A 44 16.52 -10.27 -6.43
C ARG A 44 16.17 -10.43 -4.94
N CYS A 45 16.02 -9.33 -4.21
CA CYS A 45 15.78 -9.38 -2.76
C CYS A 45 14.31 -9.67 -2.41
N LEU A 46 13.36 -9.19 -3.21
CA LEU A 46 11.91 -9.42 -2.99
C LEU A 46 11.50 -10.89 -3.17
N GLN A 47 12.31 -11.70 -3.86
CA GLN A 47 12.12 -13.15 -3.94
C GLN A 47 12.58 -13.90 -2.67
N GLN A 48 13.45 -13.27 -1.86
CA GLN A 48 14.10 -13.91 -0.73
C GLN A 48 13.54 -13.43 0.62
N VAL A 49 13.18 -12.15 0.73
CA VAL A 49 12.87 -11.50 2.01
C VAL A 49 11.52 -10.78 1.97
N PRO A 50 10.48 -11.31 2.64
CA PRO A 50 9.19 -10.65 2.77
C PRO A 50 9.21 -9.64 3.94
N SER A 51 10.06 -8.60 3.85
CA SER A 51 10.15 -7.53 4.87
C SER A 51 9.35 -6.30 4.46
N LEU A 52 8.48 -5.81 5.34
CA LEU A 52 7.68 -4.60 5.09
C LEU A 52 8.55 -3.37 4.82
N ASP A 53 9.70 -3.25 5.49
CA ASP A 53 10.62 -2.12 5.31
C ASP A 53 11.28 -2.14 3.92
N LEU A 54 11.67 -3.32 3.45
CA LEU A 54 12.20 -3.52 2.09
C LEU A 54 11.13 -3.23 1.03
N TRP A 55 9.93 -3.79 1.21
CA TRP A 55 8.81 -3.57 0.29
C TRP A 55 8.37 -2.11 0.26
N SER A 56 8.41 -1.39 1.39
CA SER A 56 8.12 0.06 1.44
C SER A 56 9.12 0.87 0.62
N SER A 57 10.41 0.50 0.67
CA SER A 57 11.45 1.15 -0.15
C SER A 57 11.24 0.84 -1.64
N TYR A 58 10.94 -0.41 -1.98
CA TYR A 58 10.60 -0.81 -3.35
C TYR A 58 9.34 -0.09 -3.89
N LEU A 59 8.26 0.01 -3.12
CA LEU A 59 7.04 0.73 -3.54
C LEU A 59 7.30 2.23 -3.74
N THR A 60 8.19 2.81 -2.93
CA THR A 60 8.64 4.20 -3.11
C THR A 60 9.43 4.35 -4.42
N PHE A 61 10.33 3.42 -4.72
CA PHE A 61 11.03 3.35 -6.01
C PHE A 61 10.03 3.21 -7.19
N CYS A 62 9.05 2.31 -7.08
CA CYS A 62 8.03 2.11 -8.11
C CYS A 62 7.29 3.42 -8.41
N LYS A 63 6.87 4.15 -7.37
CA LYS A 63 6.18 5.43 -7.51
C LYS A 63 7.01 6.54 -8.17
N ARG A 64 8.34 6.41 -8.21
CA ARG A 64 9.24 7.40 -8.83
C ARG A 64 9.53 7.09 -10.30
N TYR A 65 9.70 5.81 -10.64
CA TYR A 65 10.30 5.42 -11.93
C TYR A 65 9.43 4.49 -12.78
N LEU A 66 8.42 3.84 -12.21
CA LEU A 66 7.60 2.86 -12.92
C LEU A 66 6.25 3.44 -13.35
N PRO A 67 5.66 2.95 -14.45
CA PRO A 67 4.32 3.34 -14.86
C PRO A 67 3.26 2.93 -13.83
N LEU A 68 2.11 3.60 -13.87
CA LEU A 68 1.03 3.39 -12.90
C LEU A 68 0.57 1.92 -12.84
N GLU A 69 0.51 1.23 -13.97
CA GLU A 69 0.13 -0.18 -14.01
C GLU A 69 1.07 -1.07 -13.17
N ASP A 70 2.38 -0.86 -13.27
CA ASP A 70 3.38 -1.60 -12.49
C ASP A 70 3.32 -1.24 -11.02
N ILE A 71 3.00 0.02 -10.68
CA ILE A 71 2.73 0.45 -9.31
C ILE A 71 1.56 -0.33 -8.72
N PHE A 72 0.43 -0.43 -9.43
CA PHE A 72 -0.74 -1.21 -8.98
C PHE A 72 -0.40 -2.69 -8.77
N ARG A 73 0.35 -3.30 -9.70
CA ARG A 73 0.81 -4.69 -9.60
C ARG A 73 1.72 -4.88 -8.38
N ALA A 74 2.64 -3.96 -8.14
CA ALA A 74 3.54 -3.98 -7.00
C ALA A 74 2.77 -3.88 -5.67
N TYR A 75 1.81 -2.95 -5.55
CA TYR A 75 0.97 -2.84 -4.35
C TYR A 75 0.09 -4.07 -4.13
N THR A 76 -0.51 -4.62 -5.19
CA THR A 76 -1.32 -5.85 -5.09
C THR A 76 -0.49 -6.99 -4.54
N ARG A 77 0.70 -7.23 -5.11
CA ARG A 77 1.63 -8.26 -4.63
C ARG A 77 2.10 -8.00 -3.19
N ALA A 78 2.40 -6.76 -2.84
CA ALA A 78 2.82 -6.40 -1.50
C ALA A 78 1.73 -6.68 -0.46
N VAL A 79 0.48 -6.33 -0.77
CA VAL A 79 -0.69 -6.58 0.08
C VAL A 79 -0.98 -8.07 0.22
N ASP A 80 -0.81 -8.85 -0.85
CA ASP A 80 -0.98 -10.31 -0.81
C ASP A 80 0.06 -10.99 0.08
N LEU A 81 1.30 -10.49 0.10
CA LEU A 81 2.39 -11.07 0.90
C LEU A 81 2.42 -10.56 2.35
N LEU A 82 2.11 -9.27 2.56
CA LEU A 82 2.39 -8.57 3.82
C LEU A 82 1.16 -7.94 4.45
N GLY A 83 -0.03 -8.06 3.83
CA GLY A 83 -1.24 -7.41 4.32
C GLY A 83 -1.66 -7.85 5.72
N THR A 84 -1.18 -9.00 6.20
CA THR A 84 -1.43 -9.49 7.57
C THR A 84 -0.42 -9.00 8.61
N ASP A 85 0.68 -8.33 8.21
CA ASP A 85 1.61 -7.70 9.15
C ASP A 85 0.89 -6.54 9.86
N TRP A 86 1.06 -6.45 11.17
CA TRP A 86 0.40 -5.42 11.98
C TRP A 86 0.84 -3.99 11.64
N ARG A 87 2.00 -3.85 11.02
CA ARG A 87 2.55 -2.59 10.52
C ARG A 87 2.06 -2.25 9.10
N ALA A 88 1.35 -3.16 8.42
CA ALA A 88 0.88 -2.98 7.04
C ALA A 88 -0.22 -1.91 6.87
N GLY A 89 -0.57 -1.16 7.92
CA GLY A 89 -1.61 -0.13 7.85
C GLY A 89 -1.34 0.93 6.78
N LEU A 90 -0.09 1.38 6.60
CA LEU A 90 0.27 2.32 5.54
C LEU A 90 0.15 1.68 4.15
N LEU A 91 0.59 0.42 4.00
CA LEU A 91 0.49 -0.33 2.76
C LEU A 91 -0.96 -0.45 2.30
N TRP A 92 -1.87 -0.83 3.20
CA TRP A 92 -3.30 -0.88 2.92
C TRP A 92 -3.90 0.49 2.59
N ALA A 93 -3.51 1.55 3.32
CA ALA A 93 -4.02 2.88 3.08
C ALA A 93 -3.64 3.41 1.69
N GLU A 94 -2.38 3.23 1.28
CA GLU A 94 -1.91 3.63 -0.05
C GLU A 94 -2.55 2.78 -1.16
N TYR A 95 -2.67 1.46 -0.98
CA TYR A 95 -3.33 0.58 -1.94
C TYR A 95 -4.81 0.94 -2.14
N MET A 96 -5.54 1.16 -1.03
CA MET A 96 -6.94 1.57 -1.09
C MET A 96 -7.11 2.94 -1.74
N ALA A 97 -6.19 3.88 -1.53
CA ALA A 97 -6.21 5.18 -2.20
C ALA A 97 -6.04 5.04 -3.73
N LEU A 98 -5.13 4.18 -4.19
CA LEU A 98 -4.96 3.90 -5.62
C LEU A 98 -6.24 3.31 -6.23
N LEU A 99 -6.84 2.30 -5.60
CA LEU A 99 -8.08 1.69 -6.08
C LEU A 99 -9.23 2.70 -6.12
N LYS A 100 -9.41 3.49 -5.05
CA LYS A 100 -10.46 4.53 -5.00
C LYS A 100 -10.28 5.56 -6.11
N ARG A 101 -9.05 6.01 -6.38
CA ARG A 101 -8.77 7.00 -7.44
C ARG A 101 -9.03 6.44 -8.84
N ALA A 102 -8.60 5.21 -9.14
CA ALA A 102 -8.88 4.56 -10.42
C ALA A 102 -10.38 4.33 -10.63
N TYR A 103 -11.12 3.97 -9.57
CA TYR A 103 -12.57 3.81 -9.62
C TYR A 103 -13.30 5.13 -9.82
N ASN A 104 -12.93 6.17 -9.09
CA ASN A 104 -13.52 7.50 -9.23
C ASN A 104 -13.31 8.06 -10.65
N ALA A 105 -12.13 7.86 -11.25
CA ALA A 105 -11.86 8.25 -12.63
C ALA A 105 -12.80 7.56 -13.64
N GLN A 106 -13.08 6.26 -13.44
CA GLN A 106 -14.08 5.55 -14.24
C GLN A 106 -15.49 6.11 -14.02
N GLN A 107 -15.87 6.37 -12.77
CA GLN A 107 -17.20 6.90 -12.45
C GLN A 107 -17.45 8.30 -13.04
N ARG A 108 -16.42 9.16 -13.08
CA ARG A 108 -16.51 10.48 -13.73
C ARG A 108 -16.68 10.38 -15.25
N LYS A 109 -16.05 9.39 -15.89
CA LYS A 109 -16.26 9.10 -17.32
C LYS A 109 -17.68 8.62 -17.60
N GLU A 110 -18.20 7.72 -16.76
CA GLU A 110 -19.55 7.17 -16.93
C GLU A 110 -20.65 8.18 -16.60
N ASN A 111 -20.43 9.01 -15.58
CA ASN A 111 -21.38 10.03 -15.12
C ASN A 111 -20.64 11.35 -14.86
N PRO A 112 -20.75 12.35 -15.75
CA PRO A 112 -20.12 13.66 -15.54
C PRO A 112 -20.58 14.36 -14.24
N ASP A 113 -21.80 14.06 -13.77
CA ASP A 113 -22.34 14.56 -12.49
C ASP A 113 -22.03 13.64 -11.28
N ALA A 114 -21.05 12.72 -11.39
CA ALA A 114 -20.69 11.78 -10.32
C ALA A 114 -20.32 12.49 -9.00
N GLU A 115 -19.68 13.66 -9.09
CA GLU A 115 -19.27 14.46 -7.94
C GLU A 115 -20.47 15.07 -7.20
N VAL A 116 -21.45 15.58 -7.95
CA VAL A 116 -22.67 16.18 -7.39
C VAL A 116 -23.65 15.12 -6.89
N SER A 117 -23.66 13.94 -7.50
CA SER A 117 -24.53 12.82 -7.11
C SER A 117 -24.04 12.03 -5.90
N GLY A 118 -22.87 12.37 -5.33
CA GLY A 118 -22.32 11.72 -4.13
C GLY A 118 -21.91 10.25 -4.34
N LYS A 119 -21.74 9.82 -5.60
CA LYS A 119 -21.34 8.46 -5.95
C LYS A 119 -19.83 8.23 -5.85
N LEU A 120 -19.03 9.30 -5.84
CA LEU A 120 -17.58 9.21 -5.69
C LEU A 120 -17.20 8.76 -4.28
N LEU A 121 -16.20 7.89 -4.21
CA LEU A 121 -15.64 7.48 -2.94
C LEU A 121 -14.78 8.62 -2.39
N ALA A 122 -14.88 8.86 -1.08
CA ALA A 122 -14.06 9.86 -0.41
C ALA A 122 -12.57 9.58 -0.65
N GLU A 123 -11.92 10.50 -1.37
CA GLU A 123 -10.47 10.52 -1.54
C GLU A 123 -9.86 11.14 -0.29
N ASP A 124 -8.99 10.38 0.39
CA ASP A 124 -8.18 10.94 1.47
C ASP A 124 -7.01 11.68 0.79
N PRO A 125 -6.89 13.03 0.92
CA PRO A 125 -5.85 13.78 0.22
C PRO A 125 -4.43 13.37 0.60
N ASN A 126 -4.29 12.68 1.75
CA ASN A 126 -3.01 12.22 2.25
C ASN A 126 -3.18 10.96 3.12
N PRO A 127 -3.29 9.75 2.54
CA PRO A 127 -3.35 8.49 3.31
C PRO A 127 -2.12 8.33 4.22
N ILE A 128 -1.02 9.01 3.85
CA ILE A 128 0.27 9.02 4.51
C ILE A 128 0.24 9.81 5.83
N GLU A 129 -0.39 10.98 5.93
CA GLU A 129 -0.37 11.76 7.20
C GLU A 129 -1.18 11.10 8.32
N ALA A 130 -2.31 10.48 7.94
CA ALA A 130 -3.18 9.78 8.84
C ALA A 130 -2.56 8.48 9.41
N ALA A 131 -1.68 7.83 8.65
CA ALA A 131 -0.91 6.66 9.05
C ALA A 131 0.44 7.03 9.71
N ARG A 132 1.12 8.08 9.23
CA ARG A 132 2.38 8.62 9.82
C ARG A 132 2.16 9.18 11.23
N ARG A 133 1.04 9.84 11.51
CA ARG A 133 0.72 10.33 12.87
C ARG A 133 0.62 9.21 13.91
N ALA A 134 0.43 7.96 13.50
CA ALA A 134 0.37 6.79 14.38
C ALA A 134 1.75 6.18 14.72
N MET A 135 2.84 6.61 14.06
CA MET A 135 4.21 6.17 14.35
C MET A 135 5.11 7.37 14.66
N LYS A 136 5.53 7.52 15.93
CA LYS A 136 6.53 8.53 16.32
C LYS A 136 7.94 8.09 15.91
N SER A 137 8.63 8.99 15.19
CA SER A 137 10.07 9.19 15.07
C SER A 137 10.94 8.02 14.57
N THR A 138 11.54 8.19 13.38
CA THR A 138 13.01 8.38 13.26
C THR A 138 13.29 9.12 11.94
N MET A 139 14.16 10.12 12.00
CA MET A 139 14.61 10.95 10.90
C MET A 139 14.91 10.15 9.61
N ARG A 140 14.14 10.41 8.55
CA ARG A 140 14.58 10.26 7.16
C ARG A 140 14.29 11.59 6.47
N LYS A 141 15.31 12.12 5.78
CA LYS A 141 15.26 13.40 5.05
C LYS A 141 13.92 13.55 4.34
N LYS A 142 13.37 14.77 4.38
CA LYS A 142 12.19 15.20 3.64
C LYS A 142 12.49 15.09 2.14
N THR A 143 12.48 13.89 1.59
CA THR A 143 12.33 13.70 0.15
C THR A 143 10.88 14.04 -0.09
N GLU A 144 10.63 15.29 -0.48
CA GLU A 144 9.38 15.67 -1.12
C GLU A 144 9.17 14.66 -2.25
N THR A 145 8.32 13.68 -1.96
CA THR A 145 7.78 12.79 -2.97
C THR A 145 6.83 13.72 -3.69
N GLN A 146 7.36 14.47 -4.65
CA GLN A 146 6.57 15.17 -5.63
C GLN A 146 5.66 14.08 -6.17
N ALA A 147 4.38 14.12 -5.79
CA ALA A 147 3.40 13.24 -6.37
C ALA A 147 3.55 13.49 -7.87
N LEU A 148 4.08 12.51 -8.60
CA LEU A 148 4.01 12.56 -10.06
C LEU A 148 2.56 12.89 -10.34
N ASP A 149 2.34 13.99 -11.06
CA ASP A 149 1.00 14.46 -11.40
C ASP A 149 0.45 13.49 -12.45
N ILE A 150 0.16 12.27 -12.00
CA ILE A 150 -0.33 11.18 -12.82
C ILE A 150 -1.74 11.61 -13.21
N SER A 151 -1.90 11.85 -14.51
CA SER A 151 -3.13 12.37 -15.07
C SER A 151 -4.30 11.44 -14.75
N GLU A 152 -5.49 12.02 -14.65
CA GLU A 152 -6.71 11.26 -14.44
C GLU A 152 -6.96 10.26 -15.58
N GLU A 153 -6.55 10.60 -16.81
CA GLU A 153 -6.59 9.72 -17.98
C GLU A 153 -5.79 8.44 -17.78
N GLU A 154 -4.61 8.52 -17.14
CA GLU A 154 -3.78 7.35 -16.86
C GLU A 154 -4.42 6.46 -15.78
N PHE A 155 -5.05 7.07 -14.77
CA PHE A 155 -5.83 6.32 -13.76
C PHE A 155 -7.04 5.62 -14.38
N LEU A 156 -7.72 6.27 -15.33
CA LEU A 156 -8.81 5.67 -16.08
C LEU A 156 -8.32 4.47 -16.91
N ARG A 157 -7.24 4.66 -17.69
CA ARG A 157 -6.65 3.60 -18.53
C ARG A 157 -6.28 2.38 -17.69
N VAL A 158 -5.54 2.58 -16.59
CA VAL A 158 -5.12 1.49 -15.70
C VAL A 158 -6.31 0.86 -14.98
N GLY A 159 -7.29 1.66 -14.57
CA GLY A 159 -8.53 1.17 -13.98
C GLY A 159 -9.28 0.19 -14.89
N GLU A 160 -9.39 0.51 -16.18
CA GLU A 160 -10.00 -0.36 -17.19
C GLU A 160 -9.16 -1.63 -17.44
N VAL A 161 -7.84 -1.49 -17.61
CA VAL A 161 -6.92 -2.62 -17.86
C VAL A 161 -6.91 -3.62 -16.71
N LEU A 162 -6.84 -3.13 -15.48
CA LEU A 162 -6.81 -3.97 -14.28
C LEU A 162 -8.21 -4.36 -13.78
N LYS A 163 -9.27 -3.89 -14.43
CA LYS A 163 -10.67 -4.11 -14.05
C LYS A 163 -10.94 -3.73 -12.60
N VAL A 164 -10.59 -2.50 -12.23
CA VAL A 164 -10.86 -1.94 -10.91
C VAL A 164 -12.36 -1.65 -10.80
N ASP A 165 -13.10 -2.67 -10.37
CA ASP A 165 -14.55 -2.69 -10.29
C ASP A 165 -15.06 -2.83 -8.84
N VAL A 166 -16.38 -2.76 -8.67
CA VAL A 166 -17.04 -2.90 -7.36
C VAL A 166 -16.64 -4.20 -6.63
N PRO A 167 -16.63 -5.39 -7.28
CA PRO A 167 -16.07 -6.61 -6.69
C PRO A 167 -14.63 -6.48 -6.17
N MET A 168 -13.71 -5.90 -6.95
CA MET A 168 -12.32 -5.73 -6.56
C MET A 168 -12.19 -4.82 -5.33
N LEU A 169 -12.86 -3.67 -5.33
CA LEU A 169 -12.89 -2.75 -4.19
C LEU A 169 -13.48 -3.40 -2.95
N ARG A 170 -14.60 -4.11 -3.10
CA ARG A 170 -15.25 -4.82 -1.99
C ARG A 170 -14.29 -5.85 -1.39
N SER A 171 -13.66 -6.67 -2.22
CA SER A 171 -12.69 -7.68 -1.77
C SER A 171 -11.52 -7.03 -1.02
N ALA A 172 -10.97 -5.94 -1.56
CA ALA A 172 -9.89 -5.20 -0.91
C ALA A 172 -10.30 -4.62 0.45
N PHE A 173 -11.47 -3.97 0.54
CA PHE A 173 -12.01 -3.48 1.81
C PHE A 173 -12.22 -4.59 2.83
N GLN A 174 -12.85 -5.71 2.42
CA GLN A 174 -13.14 -6.82 3.31
C GLN A 174 -11.86 -7.48 3.84
N ARG A 175 -10.82 -7.60 3.01
CA ARG A 175 -9.50 -8.09 3.42
C ARG A 175 -8.81 -7.13 4.39
N ALA A 176 -8.80 -5.83 4.08
CA ALA A 176 -8.18 -4.82 4.94
C ALA A 176 -8.91 -4.71 6.29
N ALA A 177 -10.25 -4.71 6.28
CA ALA A 177 -11.10 -4.70 7.46
C ALA A 177 -11.00 -5.96 8.33
N SER A 178 -10.40 -7.04 7.82
CA SER A 178 -10.16 -8.27 8.57
C SER A 178 -8.70 -8.39 9.03
N SER A 179 -7.80 -7.51 8.58
CA SER A 179 -6.37 -7.56 8.86
C SER A 179 -6.03 -6.71 10.09
N ALA A 180 -5.22 -7.24 10.99
CA ALA A 180 -4.93 -6.60 12.28
C ALA A 180 -3.86 -5.50 12.13
N HIS A 181 -4.22 -4.28 11.71
CA HIS A 181 -3.27 -3.19 11.47
C HIS A 181 -3.73 -1.82 11.97
N SER A 182 -2.82 -0.83 12.00
CA SER A 182 -3.06 0.50 12.59
C SER A 182 -4.17 1.34 11.94
N VAL A 183 -4.49 1.10 10.66
CA VAL A 183 -5.48 1.91 9.89
C VAL A 183 -6.86 1.24 9.85
N LEU A 184 -7.08 0.19 10.64
CA LEU A 184 -8.26 -0.66 10.58
C LEU A 184 -9.58 0.12 10.75
N ASP A 185 -9.64 1.03 11.72
CA ASP A 185 -10.84 1.85 11.99
C ASP A 185 -11.21 2.76 10.80
N LYS A 186 -10.22 3.36 10.15
CA LYS A 186 -10.45 4.25 9.01
C LYS A 186 -10.96 3.46 7.81
N LEU A 187 -10.38 2.28 7.54
CA LEU A 187 -10.81 1.43 6.44
C LEU A 187 -12.19 0.81 6.68
N TRP A 188 -12.54 0.51 7.94
CA TRP A 188 -13.91 0.09 8.29
C TRP A 188 -14.94 1.17 7.99
N ILE A 189 -14.70 2.42 8.42
CA ILE A 189 -15.61 3.55 8.12
C ILE A 189 -15.72 3.75 6.60
N GLY A 190 -14.59 3.67 5.88
CA GLY A 190 -14.58 3.73 4.42
C GLY A 190 -15.39 2.60 3.76
N TYR A 191 -15.33 1.38 4.32
CA TYR A 191 -16.12 0.24 3.85
C TYR A 191 -17.62 0.45 4.06
N GLU A 192 -18.02 0.97 5.23
CA GLU A 192 -19.42 1.31 5.50
C GLU A 192 -19.97 2.35 4.54
N GLN A 193 -19.18 3.38 4.23
CA GLN A 193 -19.55 4.40 3.25
C GLN A 193 -19.65 3.82 1.85
N PHE A 194 -18.70 2.97 1.46
CA PHE A 194 -18.69 2.29 0.17
C PHE A 194 -19.92 1.40 -0.03
N GLU A 195 -20.25 0.50 0.91
CA GLU A 195 -21.42 -0.38 0.72
C GLU A 195 -22.73 0.41 0.71
N LYS A 196 -22.83 1.52 1.46
CA LYS A 196 -23.99 2.41 1.44
C LYS A 196 -24.11 3.19 0.13
N SER A 197 -23.00 3.57 -0.52
CA SER A 197 -23.03 4.36 -1.76
C SER A 197 -23.47 3.55 -2.98
N LEU A 198 -23.39 2.21 -2.93
CA LEU A 198 -23.83 1.32 -4.01
C LEU A 198 -25.36 1.24 -4.19
N GLY A 199 -26.14 1.92 -3.33
CA GLY A 199 -27.60 2.04 -3.50
C GLY A 199 -28.40 0.77 -3.18
N ASN A 200 -27.78 -0.26 -2.60
CA ASN A 200 -28.47 -1.49 -2.16
C ASN A 200 -28.40 -1.67 -0.63
N PRO A 201 -29.33 -1.07 0.14
CA PRO A 201 -29.24 -1.02 1.59
C PRO A 201 -29.36 -2.40 2.27
N GLN A 202 -30.13 -3.33 1.67
CA GLN A 202 -30.30 -4.68 2.22
C GLN A 202 -29.00 -5.50 2.11
N VAL A 203 -28.34 -5.43 0.95
CA VAL A 203 -27.06 -6.08 0.74
C VAL A 203 -25.98 -5.45 1.61
N ALA A 204 -25.94 -4.12 1.70
CA ALA A 204 -25.01 -3.39 2.56
C ALA A 204 -25.17 -3.81 4.03
N GLN A 205 -26.39 -3.82 4.56
CA GLN A 205 -26.64 -4.22 5.94
C GLN A 205 -26.21 -5.67 6.22
N ARG A 206 -26.49 -6.59 5.30
CA ARG A 206 -26.07 -7.99 5.41
C ARG A 206 -24.55 -8.13 5.45
N LEU A 207 -23.85 -7.51 4.49
CA LEU A 207 -22.39 -7.60 4.38
C LEU A 207 -21.68 -6.94 5.58
N LEU A 208 -22.15 -5.76 6.00
CA LEU A 208 -21.61 -5.09 7.18
C LEU A 208 -21.82 -5.94 8.44
N GLY A 209 -23.01 -6.54 8.61
CA GLY A 209 -23.28 -7.46 9.71
C GLY A 209 -22.38 -8.70 9.71
N GLU A 210 -22.10 -9.28 8.54
CA GLU A 210 -21.22 -10.45 8.40
C GLU A 210 -19.75 -10.14 8.73
N HIS A 211 -19.27 -8.96 8.32
CA HIS A 211 -17.87 -8.57 8.49
C HIS A 211 -17.58 -7.85 9.82
N MET A 212 -18.58 -7.28 10.50
CA MET A 212 -18.41 -6.57 11.77
C MET A 212 -17.68 -7.41 12.83
N PRO A 213 -18.01 -8.72 13.05
CA PRO A 213 -17.27 -9.54 14.01
C PRO A 213 -15.79 -9.75 13.62
N ARG A 214 -15.46 -9.77 12.32
CA ARG A 214 -14.07 -9.90 11.84
C ARG A 214 -13.29 -8.63 12.14
N TYR A 215 -13.87 -7.47 11.89
CA TYR A 215 -13.31 -6.18 12.24
C TYR A 215 -13.04 -6.05 13.76
N VAL A 216 -14.01 -6.41 14.60
CA VAL A 216 -13.84 -6.39 16.07
C VAL A 216 -12.70 -7.30 16.51
N ARG A 217 -12.60 -8.51 15.96
CA ARG A 217 -11.47 -9.43 16.21
C ARG A 217 -10.13 -8.86 15.74
N GLY A 218 -10.09 -8.26 14.55
CA GLY A 218 -8.89 -7.61 14.01
C GLY A 218 -8.36 -6.49 14.91
N LYS A 219 -9.26 -5.70 15.53
CA LYS A 219 -8.87 -4.67 16.51
C LYS A 219 -8.26 -5.24 17.77
N ALA A 220 -8.85 -6.31 18.31
CA ALA A 220 -8.32 -6.98 19.49
C ALA A 220 -6.93 -7.55 19.19
N ALA A 221 -6.80 -8.29 18.09
CA ALA A 221 -5.53 -8.84 17.63
C ALA A 221 -4.47 -7.76 17.40
N PHE A 222 -4.83 -6.61 16.81
CA PHE A 222 -3.88 -5.51 16.59
C PHE A 222 -3.31 -4.97 17.91
N LYS A 223 -4.15 -4.79 18.94
CA LYS A 223 -3.69 -4.34 20.26
C LYS A 223 -2.75 -5.35 20.92
N GLU A 224 -3.07 -6.64 20.82
CA GLU A 224 -2.23 -7.72 21.34
C GLU A 224 -0.88 -7.78 20.61
N LEU A 225 -0.90 -7.77 19.28
CA LEU A 225 0.31 -7.77 18.46
C LEU A 225 1.18 -6.54 18.73
N GLN A 226 0.58 -5.36 18.84
CA GLN A 226 1.31 -4.14 19.17
C GLN A 226 2.02 -4.24 20.54
N SER A 227 1.37 -4.84 21.53
CA SER A 227 1.94 -5.07 22.86
C SER A 227 3.09 -6.09 22.82
N LEU A 228 2.89 -7.22 22.14
CA LEU A 228 3.90 -8.28 22.03
C LEU A 228 5.13 -7.85 21.23
N CYS A 229 4.92 -7.05 20.18
CA CYS A 229 5.97 -6.65 19.27
C CYS A 229 6.64 -5.31 19.64
N SER A 230 6.20 -4.61 20.69
CA SER A 230 6.72 -3.27 21.02
C SER A 230 8.23 -3.25 21.34
N ASN A 231 8.77 -4.38 21.80
CA ASN A 231 10.18 -4.50 22.22
C ASN A 231 11.02 -5.36 21.26
N ILE A 232 10.47 -5.71 20.10
CA ILE A 232 11.16 -6.54 19.11
C ILE A 232 11.70 -5.62 18.02
N ASP A 233 13.02 -5.63 17.83
CA ASP A 233 13.64 -4.95 16.69
C ASP A 233 13.13 -5.58 15.39
N HIS A 234 12.58 -4.74 14.53
CA HIS A 234 12.20 -5.13 13.18
C HIS A 234 13.46 -5.10 12.31
N PHE A 235 13.97 -6.27 11.95
CA PHE A 235 15.17 -6.45 11.11
C PHE A 235 14.83 -6.59 9.63
#